data_AF-A0A412X9Z3-F1
#
_entry.id   AF-A0A412X9Z3-F1
#
_cell.length_a   1.000
_cell.length_b   1.000
_cell.length_c   1.000
_cell.angle_alpha   90.00
_cell.angle_beta   90.00
_cell.angle_gamma   90.00
#
_symmetry.space_group_name_H-M   'P 1'
#
loop_
_entity.id
_entity.type
_entity.pdbx_description
1 polymer ?
#
loop_
_entity_poly.entity_id
_entity_poly.type
_entity_poly.pdbx_seq_one_letter_code
_entity_poly.pdbx_strand_id
1 'polypeptide(L)'
;MNRNGKGNGAEGSKWGRHPKESRKSHCVMVRFDNEEWLKFLSMHEKSGVYARAVFLKAHFFRQPFRVLVTDRTLLDYCTKLSAFHAQYRMVGNNYNQAVRELRCHFSEKKAMALLYKLEQCTKELAALTRQIMELSREFQQRLSEKEEKS
;
A
#
# COMPACT_ATOMS: atom_id res chain seq x y z
N MET A 1 49.16 59.36 -13.24
CA MET A 1 48.68 58.13 -13.92
C MET A 1 48.39 57.06 -12.87
N ASN A 2 47.29 56.36 -13.05
CA ASN A 2 46.66 55.39 -12.15
C ASN A 2 47.27 53.98 -12.29
N ARG A 3 47.28 53.19 -11.20
CA ARG A 3 46.93 51.74 -11.09
C ARG A 3 47.35 51.20 -9.70
N ASN A 4 46.41 51.02 -8.77
CA ASN A 4 45.63 49.80 -8.47
C ASN A 4 46.42 48.64 -7.83
N GLY A 5 46.29 48.49 -6.51
CA GLY A 5 46.50 47.24 -5.77
C GLY A 5 45.35 47.04 -4.80
N LYS A 6 44.39 46.17 -5.15
CA LYS A 6 43.19 45.86 -4.35
C LYS A 6 43.41 44.51 -3.66
N GLY A 7 43.94 44.53 -2.44
CA GLY A 7 43.94 43.37 -1.54
C GLY A 7 42.64 43.37 -0.74
N ASN A 8 41.68 42.53 -1.13
CA ASN A 8 40.43 42.34 -0.38
C ASN A 8 40.69 41.39 0.80
N GLY A 9 41.15 41.94 1.94
CA GLY A 9 41.04 41.30 3.24
C GLY A 9 39.88 41.92 4.00
N ALA A 10 38.67 41.38 3.84
CA ALA A 10 37.53 41.76 4.67
C ALA A 10 37.73 41.14 6.06
N GLU A 11 38.48 41.83 6.92
CA GLU A 11 38.51 41.56 8.35
C GLU A 11 37.13 41.90 8.94
N GLY A 12 36.29 40.88 9.08
CA GLY A 12 35.05 40.97 9.84
C GLY A 12 35.35 41.28 11.31
N SER A 13 34.70 42.31 11.84
CA SER A 13 34.82 42.77 13.22
C SER A 13 34.54 41.67 14.24
N LYS A 14 35.48 41.47 15.18
CA LYS A 14 35.48 40.42 16.22
C LYS A 14 34.41 40.59 17.32
N TRP A 15 33.46 41.50 17.16
CA TRP A 15 32.50 41.88 18.20
C TRP A 15 31.11 42.13 17.59
N GLY A 16 30.40 41.04 17.32
CA GLY A 16 29.02 41.05 16.82
C GLY A 16 28.28 39.78 17.24
N ARG A 17 26.94 39.84 17.33
CA ARG A 17 26.10 38.68 17.66
C ARG A 17 26.38 37.57 16.65
N HIS A 18 26.81 36.39 17.13
CA HIS A 18 27.00 35.23 16.26
C HIS A 18 25.78 35.04 15.34
N PRO A 19 25.97 34.82 14.03
CA PRO A 19 24.90 34.51 13.10
C PRO A 19 24.10 33.34 13.67
N LYS A 20 22.84 33.58 14.03
CA LYS A 20 21.99 32.50 14.53
C LYS A 20 21.63 31.61 13.35
N GLU A 21 21.99 30.34 13.46
CA GLU A 21 21.42 29.24 12.68
C GLU A 21 19.89 29.46 12.60
N SER A 22 19.33 29.34 11.39
CA SER A 22 18.06 29.94 10.97
C SER A 22 16.99 30.02 12.08
N ARG A 23 16.52 31.24 12.37
CA ARG A 23 15.47 31.45 13.37
C ARG A 23 14.22 30.65 12.96
N LYS A 24 13.72 29.80 13.86
CA LYS A 24 12.44 29.09 13.68
C LYS A 24 11.31 30.12 13.59
N SER A 25 10.87 30.47 12.38
CA SER A 25 9.89 31.52 12.10
C SER A 25 8.46 30.99 11.91
N HIS A 26 8.31 29.73 11.52
CA HIS A 26 7.01 29.13 11.21
C HIS A 26 6.47 28.34 12.41
N CYS A 27 5.23 28.62 12.78
CA CYS A 27 4.50 27.90 13.82
C CYS A 27 3.27 27.23 13.20
N VAL A 28 3.00 25.98 13.58
CA VAL A 28 1.82 25.21 13.18
C VAL A 28 1.03 24.90 14.45
N MET A 29 -0.24 25.27 14.48
CA MET A 29 -1.15 24.92 15.57
C MET A 29 -1.74 23.53 15.32
N VAL A 30 -1.60 22.64 16.29
CA VAL A 30 -2.19 21.30 16.26
C VAL A 30 -3.29 21.24 17.31
N ARG A 31 -4.49 20.81 16.91
CA ARG A 31 -5.65 20.60 17.79
C ARG A 31 -5.86 19.10 17.97
N PHE A 32 -6.16 18.70 19.19
CA PHE A 32 -6.40 17.30 19.56
C PHE A 32 -7.79 17.17 20.15
N ASP A 33 -8.44 16.06 19.86
CA ASP A 33 -9.64 15.64 20.59
C ASP A 33 -9.24 14.99 21.93
N ASN A 34 -10.19 14.80 22.84
CA ASN A 34 -9.91 14.33 24.21
C ASN A 34 -9.14 12.99 24.24
N GLU A 35 -9.51 12.05 23.38
CA GLU A 35 -8.85 10.74 23.31
C GLU A 35 -7.43 10.83 22.74
N GLU A 36 -7.24 11.65 21.72
CA GLU A 36 -5.94 11.87 21.08
C GLU A 36 -4.98 12.57 22.05
N TRP A 37 -5.50 13.49 22.84
CA TRP A 37 -4.75 14.21 23.87
C TRP A 37 -4.22 13.27 24.96
N LEU A 38 -5.05 12.34 25.44
CA LEU A 38 -4.62 11.34 26.44
C LEU A 38 -3.54 10.41 25.87
N LYS A 39 -3.71 9.93 24.64
CA LYS A 39 -2.70 9.12 23.95
C LYS A 39 -1.39 9.90 23.80
N PHE A 40 -1.45 11.16 23.38
CA PHE A 40 -0.29 12.03 23.24
C PHE A 40 0.46 12.22 24.58
N LEU A 41 -0.26 12.50 25.67
CA LEU A 41 0.35 12.66 27.00
C LEU A 41 1.08 11.40 27.46
N SER A 42 0.47 10.23 27.25
CA SER A 42 1.09 8.94 27.61
C SER A 42 2.40 8.68 26.84
N MET A 43 2.48 9.11 25.58
CA MET A 43 3.69 8.97 24.76
C MET A 43 4.75 10.00 25.15
N HIS A 44 4.34 11.23 25.47
CA HIS A 44 5.22 12.29 25.92
C HIS A 44 5.91 11.94 27.24
N GLU A 45 5.15 11.44 28.22
CA GLU A 45 5.68 11.04 29.54
C GLU A 45 6.73 9.93 29.41
N LYS A 46 6.48 8.92 28.57
CA LYS A 46 7.45 7.86 28.27
C LYS A 46 8.73 8.34 27.58
N SER A 47 8.66 9.46 26.86
CA SER A 47 9.80 9.99 26.10
C SER A 47 10.81 10.78 26.95
N GLY A 48 10.41 11.26 28.14
CA GLY A 48 11.27 12.09 29.01
C GLY A 48 11.68 13.45 28.43
N VAL A 49 11.08 13.88 27.30
CA VAL A 49 11.41 15.15 26.65
C VAL A 49 10.80 16.33 27.42
N TYR A 50 11.58 17.40 27.60
CA TYR A 50 11.18 18.56 28.41
C TYR A 50 9.92 19.30 27.89
N ALA A 51 9.68 19.31 26.58
CA ALA A 51 8.57 20.06 25.98
C ALA A 51 7.78 19.24 24.96
N ARG A 52 6.45 19.33 25.08
CA ARG A 52 5.46 18.66 24.20
C ARG A 52 5.68 18.95 22.71
N ALA A 53 5.95 20.21 22.35
CA ALA A 53 6.20 20.60 20.96
C ALA A 53 7.52 20.02 20.41
N VAL A 54 8.54 19.87 21.27
CA VAL A 54 9.82 19.24 20.89
C VAL A 54 9.62 17.75 20.70
N PHE A 55 8.87 17.10 21.58
CA PHE A 55 8.46 15.71 21.41
C PHE A 55 7.67 15.50 20.12
N LEU A 56 6.66 16.34 19.85
CA LEU A 56 5.86 16.24 18.64
C LEU A 56 6.70 16.43 17.37
N LYS A 57 7.61 17.43 17.36
CA LYS A 57 8.53 17.64 16.25
C LYS A 57 9.47 16.44 16.08
N ALA A 58 10.06 15.95 17.15
CA ALA A 58 10.94 14.79 17.10
C ALA A 58 10.18 13.53 16.64
N HIS A 59 8.96 13.31 17.11
CA HIS A 59 8.13 12.18 16.72
C HIS A 59 7.76 12.26 15.23
N PHE A 60 7.31 13.43 14.78
CA PHE A 60 6.95 13.69 13.38
C PHE A 60 8.14 13.54 12.41
N PHE A 61 9.33 14.03 12.78
CA PHE A 61 10.51 13.97 11.91
C PHE A 61 11.40 12.73 12.10
N ARG A 62 11.26 11.98 13.20
CA ARG A 62 12.01 10.72 13.41
C ARG A 62 11.26 9.49 12.95
N GLN A 63 9.94 9.56 12.80
CA GLN A 63 9.21 8.46 12.17
C GLN A 63 9.27 8.62 10.64
N PRO A 64 9.66 7.57 9.89
CA PRO A 64 9.44 7.55 8.46
C PRO A 64 7.93 7.50 8.22
N PHE A 65 7.32 8.61 7.78
CA PHE A 65 5.95 8.55 7.30
C PHE A 65 5.97 7.96 5.89
N ARG A 66 5.34 6.81 5.73
CA ARG A 66 5.10 6.23 4.42
C ARG A 66 3.84 6.90 3.88
N VAL A 67 3.97 7.79 2.90
CA VAL A 67 2.82 8.22 2.11
C VAL A 67 2.40 7.01 1.28
N LEU A 68 1.51 6.19 1.84
CA LEU A 68 0.85 5.14 1.08
C LEU A 68 -0.17 5.82 0.17
N VAL A 69 0.29 6.28 -0.99
CA VAL A 69 -0.59 6.49 -2.16
C VAL A 69 -1.07 5.09 -2.54
N THR A 70 -2.07 4.60 -1.81
CA THR A 70 -2.65 3.30 -2.05
C THR A 70 -3.52 3.49 -3.28
N ASP A 71 -3.05 2.98 -4.41
CA ASP A 71 -3.88 2.89 -5.59
C ASP A 71 -5.03 1.93 -5.23
N ARG A 72 -6.16 2.50 -4.80
CA ARG A 72 -7.33 1.74 -4.32
C ARG A 72 -7.75 0.68 -5.33
N THR A 73 -7.50 0.94 -6.61
CA THR A 73 -7.75 0.05 -7.74
C THR A 73 -6.96 -1.27 -7.63
N LEU A 74 -5.68 -1.23 -7.27
CA LEU A 74 -4.82 -2.41 -7.13
C LEU A 74 -5.21 -3.24 -5.90
N LEU A 75 -5.54 -2.57 -4.79
CA LEU A 75 -6.00 -3.25 -3.57
C LEU A 75 -7.34 -3.96 -3.82
N ASP A 76 -8.28 -3.28 -4.49
CA ASP A 76 -9.55 -3.87 -4.90
C ASP A 76 -9.34 -5.06 -5.84
N TYR A 77 -8.40 -4.94 -6.79
CA TYR A 77 -8.07 -6.02 -7.71
C TYR A 77 -7.52 -7.24 -6.99
N CYS A 78 -6.52 -7.08 -6.11
CA CYS A 78 -5.96 -8.17 -5.32
C CYS A 78 -6.99 -8.83 -4.41
N THR A 79 -7.91 -8.05 -3.84
CA THR A 79 -8.99 -8.55 -2.97
C THR A 79 -9.98 -9.38 -3.78
N LYS A 80 -10.41 -8.90 -4.95
CA LYS A 80 -11.28 -9.62 -5.88
C LYS A 80 -10.62 -10.92 -6.39
N LEU A 81 -9.34 -10.88 -6.75
CA LEU A 81 -8.60 -12.05 -7.19
C LEU A 81 -8.49 -13.12 -6.08
N SER A 82 -8.23 -12.68 -4.83
CA SER A 82 -8.17 -13.57 -3.67
C SER A 82 -9.54 -14.22 -3.38
N ALA A 83 -10.63 -13.45 -3.49
CA ALA A 83 -11.98 -13.97 -3.36
C ALA A 83 -12.30 -15.00 -4.45
N PHE A 84 -11.90 -14.75 -5.69
CA PHE A 84 -12.05 -15.69 -6.81
C PHE A 84 -11.29 -17.01 -6.57
N HIS A 85 -10.05 -16.93 -6.06
CA HIS A 85 -9.29 -18.13 -5.67
C HIS A 85 -9.94 -18.94 -4.55
N ALA A 86 -10.60 -18.27 -3.60
CA ALA A 86 -11.36 -18.95 -2.55
C ALA A 86 -12.58 -19.68 -3.12
N GLN A 87 -13.29 -19.06 -4.07
CA GLN A 87 -14.42 -19.70 -4.77
C GLN A 87 -13.96 -20.94 -5.56
N TYR A 88 -12.82 -20.86 -6.25
CA TYR A 88 -12.25 -22.00 -6.98
C TYR A 88 -11.94 -23.20 -6.07
N ARG A 89 -11.37 -22.95 -4.89
CA ARG A 89 -11.13 -24.01 -3.89
C ARG A 89 -12.44 -24.63 -3.39
N MET A 90 -13.47 -23.82 -3.20
CA MET A 90 -14.79 -24.30 -2.78
C MET A 90 -15.42 -25.22 -3.82
N VAL A 91 -15.30 -24.87 -5.11
CA VAL A 91 -15.73 -25.73 -6.23
C VAL A 91 -14.96 -27.06 -6.23
N GLY A 92 -13.64 -27.03 -6.03
CA GLY A 92 -12.82 -28.24 -5.92
C GLY A 92 -13.20 -29.14 -4.73
N ASN A 93 -13.54 -28.56 -3.59
CA ASN A 93 -14.04 -29.31 -2.43
C ASN A 93 -15.40 -29.95 -2.70
N ASN A 94 -16.32 -29.20 -3.32
CA ASN A 94 -17.63 -29.72 -3.71
C ASN A 94 -17.52 -30.87 -4.72
N TYR A 95 -16.58 -30.78 -5.68
CA TYR A 95 -16.26 -31.87 -6.60
C TYR A 95 -15.81 -33.12 -5.84
N ASN A 96 -14.83 -32.97 -4.94
CA ASN A 96 -14.31 -34.09 -4.16
C ASN A 96 -15.39 -34.76 -3.29
N GLN A 97 -16.30 -33.95 -2.76
CA GLN A 97 -17.44 -34.44 -1.98
C GLN A 97 -18.43 -35.21 -2.86
N ALA A 98 -18.80 -34.67 -4.03
CA ALA A 98 -19.69 -35.34 -4.96
C ALA A 98 -19.12 -36.67 -5.47
N VAL A 99 -17.82 -36.74 -5.78
CA VAL A 99 -17.16 -37.99 -6.20
C VAL A 99 -17.13 -39.02 -5.07
N ARG A 100 -16.88 -38.58 -3.83
CA ARG A 100 -16.95 -39.47 -2.66
C ARG A 100 -18.35 -40.02 -2.43
N GLU A 101 -19.38 -39.17 -2.50
CA GLU A 101 -20.77 -39.61 -2.35
C GLU A 101 -21.23 -40.53 -3.48
N LEU A 102 -20.83 -40.25 -4.72
CA LEU A 102 -21.08 -41.14 -5.86
C LEU A 102 -20.48 -42.52 -5.67
N ARG A 103 -19.24 -42.58 -5.17
CA ARG A 103 -18.54 -43.84 -4.91
C ARG A 103 -19.19 -44.65 -3.78
N CYS A 104 -19.78 -43.98 -2.78
CA CYS A 104 -20.35 -44.64 -1.60
C CYS A 104 -21.86 -44.95 -1.71
N HIS A 105 -22.64 -44.15 -2.44
CA HIS A 105 -24.11 -44.17 -2.29
C HIS A 105 -24.92 -44.34 -3.59
N PHE A 106 -24.32 -44.26 -4.79
CA PHE A 106 -25.07 -44.24 -6.04
C PHE A 106 -24.81 -45.44 -6.96
N SER A 107 -25.86 -45.88 -7.68
CA SER A 107 -25.74 -46.87 -8.77
C SER A 107 -25.05 -46.25 -10.00
N GLU A 108 -24.37 -47.10 -10.78
CA GLU A 108 -23.48 -46.71 -11.90
C GLU A 108 -24.09 -45.67 -12.86
N LYS A 109 -25.39 -45.76 -13.17
CA LYS A 109 -26.11 -44.78 -14.00
C LYS A 109 -26.15 -43.37 -13.41
N LYS A 110 -26.32 -43.24 -12.08
CA LYS A 110 -26.37 -41.93 -11.41
C LYS A 110 -24.97 -41.32 -11.27
N ALA A 111 -23.93 -42.16 -11.11
CA ALA A 111 -22.53 -41.75 -11.18
C ALA A 111 -22.15 -41.19 -12.55
N MET A 112 -22.54 -41.87 -13.63
CA MET A 112 -22.35 -41.39 -15.00
C MET A 112 -23.01 -40.03 -15.27
N ALA A 113 -24.25 -39.83 -14.82
CA ALA A 113 -24.97 -38.56 -15.03
C ALA A 113 -24.29 -37.38 -14.31
N LEU A 114 -23.75 -37.61 -13.12
CA LEU A 114 -23.03 -36.58 -12.37
C LEU A 114 -21.64 -36.31 -12.97
N LEU A 115 -20.92 -37.32 -13.44
CA LEU A 115 -19.66 -37.14 -14.17
C LEU A 115 -19.84 -36.29 -15.43
N TYR A 116 -20.91 -36.49 -16.20
CA TYR A 116 -21.22 -35.67 -17.37
C TYR A 116 -21.47 -34.19 -17.01
N LYS A 117 -22.20 -33.92 -15.93
CA LYS A 117 -22.41 -32.54 -15.45
C LYS A 117 -21.10 -31.90 -15.01
N LEU A 118 -20.24 -32.67 -14.36
CA LEU A 118 -18.92 -32.25 -13.88
C LEU A 118 -17.98 -31.89 -15.04
N GLU A 119 -17.98 -32.71 -16.09
CA GLU A 119 -17.25 -32.45 -17.33
C GLU A 119 -17.73 -31.14 -17.95
N GLN A 120 -19.04 -30.91 -18.00
CA GLN A 120 -19.62 -29.70 -18.57
C GLN A 120 -19.23 -28.44 -17.77
N CYS A 121 -19.34 -28.46 -16.45
CA CYS A 121 -18.89 -27.35 -15.61
C CYS A 121 -17.39 -27.08 -15.75
N THR A 122 -16.57 -28.13 -15.95
CA THR A 122 -15.12 -27.97 -16.16
C THR A 122 -14.82 -27.29 -17.49
N LYS A 123 -15.59 -27.59 -18.55
CA LYS A 123 -15.48 -26.91 -19.85
C LYS A 123 -15.83 -25.43 -19.75
N GLU A 124 -16.93 -25.09 -19.06
CA GLU A 124 -17.36 -23.71 -18.85
C GLU A 124 -16.31 -22.92 -18.05
N LEU A 125 -15.75 -23.53 -17.01
CA LEU A 125 -14.71 -22.96 -16.18
C LEU A 125 -13.41 -22.71 -16.98
N ALA A 126 -13.02 -23.64 -17.85
CA ALA A 126 -11.87 -23.48 -18.73
C ALA A 126 -12.09 -22.34 -19.75
N ALA A 127 -13.30 -22.19 -20.27
CA ALA A 127 -13.65 -21.10 -21.18
C ALA A 127 -13.56 -19.73 -20.48
N LEU A 128 -14.12 -19.60 -19.28
CA LEU A 128 -14.00 -18.38 -18.47
C LEU A 128 -12.55 -18.05 -18.14
N THR A 129 -11.74 -19.06 -17.79
CA THR A 129 -10.32 -18.85 -17.49
C THR A 129 -9.56 -18.31 -18.71
N ARG A 130 -9.86 -18.81 -19.91
CA ARG A 130 -9.26 -18.28 -21.16
C ARG A 130 -9.64 -16.82 -21.39
N GLN A 131 -10.91 -16.46 -21.21
CA GLN A 131 -11.37 -15.08 -21.35
C GLN A 131 -10.68 -14.14 -20.34
N ILE A 132 -10.49 -14.58 -19.09
CA ILE A 132 -9.78 -13.82 -18.07
C ILE A 132 -8.31 -13.61 -18.47
N MET A 133 -7.65 -14.65 -18.98
CA MET A 133 -6.26 -14.55 -19.45
C MET A 133 -6.11 -13.57 -20.62
N GLU A 134 -7.05 -13.57 -21.54
CA GLU A 134 -7.05 -12.69 -22.72
C GLU A 134 -7.24 -11.22 -22.31
N LEU A 135 -8.25 -10.94 -21.49
CA LEU A 135 -8.47 -9.61 -20.89
C LEU A 135 -7.27 -9.13 -20.08
N SER A 136 -6.61 -10.03 -19.35
CA SER A 136 -5.40 -9.69 -18.59
C SER A 136 -4.22 -9.31 -19.50
N ARG A 137 -4.06 -9.99 -20.65
CA ARG A 137 -3.04 -9.65 -21.64
C ARG A 137 -3.31 -8.31 -22.31
N GLU A 138 -4.56 -8.04 -22.70
CA GLU A 138 -4.95 -6.75 -23.25
C GLU A 138 -4.68 -5.61 -22.27
N PHE A 139 -5.05 -5.79 -21.00
CA PHE A 139 -4.78 -4.81 -19.96
C PHE A 139 -3.29 -4.56 -19.76
N GLN A 140 -2.47 -5.62 -19.74
CA GLN A 140 -1.00 -5.48 -19.68
C GLN A 140 -0.45 -4.68 -20.86
N GLN A 141 -0.86 -4.98 -22.09
CA GLN A 141 -0.43 -4.22 -23.28
C GLN A 141 -0.81 -2.74 -23.18
N ARG A 142 -2.04 -2.43 -22.74
CA ARG A 142 -2.50 -1.05 -22.55
C ARG A 142 -1.71 -0.29 -21.49
N LEU A 143 -1.21 -0.97 -20.46
CA LEU A 143 -0.33 -0.36 -19.45
C LEU A 143 1.06 -0.09 -20.02
N SER A 144 1.66 -1.05 -20.72
CA SER A 144 2.97 -0.89 -21.37
C SER A 144 2.99 0.28 -22.36
N GLU A 145 1.96 0.40 -23.21
CA GLU A 145 1.80 1.50 -24.18
C GLU A 145 1.69 2.89 -23.52
N LYS A 146 1.24 2.94 -22.26
CA LYS A 146 1.04 4.17 -21.50
C LYS A 146 2.32 4.61 -20.79
N GLU A 147 3.20 3.67 -20.45
CA GLU A 147 4.54 3.92 -19.90
C GLU A 147 5.53 4.38 -20.96
N GLU A 148 5.41 3.91 -22.22
CA GLU A 148 6.29 4.34 -23.33
C GLU A 148 5.98 5.74 -23.89
N LYS A 149 4.81 6.31 -23.55
CA LYS A 149 4.36 7.62 -24.04
C LYS A 149 4.44 8.74 -22.99
N SER A 150 4.97 8.46 -21.80
CA SER A 150 5.18 9.43 -20.72
C SER A 150 6.66 9.71 -20.50
#